data_AF-A0A519CQG4-F1
#
_entry.id   AF-A0A519CQG4-F1
#
_cell.length_a   1.000
_cell.length_b   1.000
_cell.length_c   1.000
_cell.angle_alpha   90.00
_cell.angle_beta   90.00
_cell.angle_gamma   90.00
#
_symmetry.space_group_name_H-M   'P 1'
#
loop_
_entity.id
_entity.type
_entity.pdbx_description
1 polymer ?
#
loop_
_entity_poly.entity_id
_entity_poly.type
_entity_poly.pdbx_seq_one_letter_code
_entity_poly.pdbx_strand_id
1 'polypeptide(L)' 'MQSKVEWFGEHGLKCTNSNGQSLDLDWETGPSPMQVTLQMVGACSLVDVVIGLKERPFSKVWVELDSIREEQSPR' A
#
# COMPACT_ATOMS: atom_id res chain seq x y z
N MET A 1 0.20 -11.10 12.48
CA MET A 1 0.48 -10.96 11.04
C MET A 1 1.89 -11.44 10.79
N GLN A 2 2.12 -12.28 9.78
CA GLN A 2 3.46 -12.68 9.34
C GLN A 2 3.63 -12.27 7.88
N SER A 3 4.79 -11.70 7.55
CA SER A 3 5.14 -11.30 6.19
C SER A 3 6.64 -11.45 5.98
N LYS A 4 7.02 -11.71 4.73
CA LYS A 4 8.41 -11.81 4.26
C LYS A 4 8.60 -10.79 3.14
N VAL A 5 9.66 -10.01 3.20
CA VAL A 5 10.06 -9.11 2.12
C VAL A 5 11.43 -9.58 1.60
N GLU A 6 11.52 -9.84 0.31
CA GLU A 6 12.73 -10.34 -0.34
C GLU A 6 13.19 -9.35 -1.41
N TRP A 7 14.47 -9.01 -1.41
CA TRP A 7 15.10 -8.33 -2.52
C TRP A 7 15.49 -9.37 -3.58
N PHE A 8 15.04 -9.18 -4.82
CA PHE A 8 15.29 -10.14 -5.91
C PHE A 8 16.22 -9.56 -7.00
N GLY A 9 16.87 -8.44 -6.73
CA GLY A 9 17.85 -7.78 -7.61
C GLY A 9 17.46 -6.34 -7.93
N GLU A 10 18.46 -5.54 -8.32
CA GLU A 10 18.31 -4.13 -8.72
C GLU A 10 17.40 -3.35 -7.75
N HIS A 11 16.24 -2.93 -8.22
CA HIS A 11 15.25 -2.12 -7.52
C HIS A 11 14.02 -2.90 -7.05
N GLY A 12 14.05 -4.25 -7.19
CA GLY A 12 12.90 -5.11 -7.00
C GLY A 12 12.75 -5.68 -5.58
N LEU A 13 11.56 -5.56 -5.01
CA LEU A 13 11.16 -6.23 -3.76
C LEU A 13 9.93 -7.11 -3.97
N LYS A 14 9.91 -8.28 -3.36
CA LYS A 14 8.76 -9.17 -3.30
C LYS A 14 8.25 -9.30 -1.87
N CYS A 15 7.03 -8.83 -1.62
CA CYS A 15 6.36 -8.87 -0.33
C CYS A 15 5.38 -10.04 -0.31
N THR A 16 5.65 -11.08 0.49
CA THR A 16 4.80 -12.27 0.60
C THR A 16 4.12 -12.33 1.96
N ASN A 17 2.82 -12.64 2.00
CA ASN A 17 2.07 -12.84 3.25
C ASN A 17 2.07 -14.33 3.69
N SER A 18 1.50 -14.62 4.86
CA SER A 18 1.40 -15.99 5.38
C SER A 18 0.59 -16.96 4.51
N ASN A 19 -0.21 -16.43 3.58
CA ASN A 19 -1.03 -17.22 2.65
C ASN A 19 -0.32 -17.48 1.32
N GLY A 20 0.95 -17.07 1.18
CA GLY A 20 1.73 -17.23 -0.05
C GLY A 20 1.36 -16.24 -1.17
N GLN A 21 0.51 -15.24 -0.90
CA GLN A 21 0.19 -14.18 -1.85
C GLN A 21 1.31 -13.15 -1.84
N SER A 22 1.63 -12.60 -3.02
CA SER A 22 2.73 -11.64 -3.17
C SER A 22 2.33 -10.33 -3.81
N LEU A 23 3.07 -9.28 -3.44
CA LEU A 23 3.10 -7.98 -4.10
C LEU A 23 4.54 -7.67 -4.51
N ASP A 24 4.73 -7.30 -5.78
CA ASP A 24 6.04 -6.90 -6.30
C ASP A 24 6.13 -5.36 -6.31
N LEU A 25 7.25 -4.83 -5.82
CA LEU A 25 7.57 -3.41 -5.74
C LEU A 25 8.83 -3.13 -6.53
N ASP A 26 8.90 -1.92 -7.09
CA ASP A 26 10.12 -1.38 -7.70
C ASP A 26 10.22 0.09 -7.29
N TRP A 27 11.31 0.49 -6.65
CA TRP A 27 11.47 1.86 -6.15
C TRP A 27 12.01 2.87 -7.18
N GLU A 28 12.31 2.44 -8.40
CA GLU A 28 12.71 3.30 -9.53
C GLU A 28 11.64 3.35 -10.62
N THR A 29 11.11 2.20 -11.04
CA THR A 29 10.21 2.09 -12.22
C THR A 29 8.79 1.65 -11.90
N GLY A 30 8.55 1.16 -10.69
CA GLY A 30 7.25 0.66 -10.25
C GLY A 30 6.68 1.41 -9.05
N PRO A 31 5.69 0.82 -8.37
CA PRO A 31 5.17 1.40 -7.15
C PRO A 31 6.21 1.25 -6.03
N SER A 32 6.80 2.36 -5.63
CA SER A 32 7.79 2.37 -4.55
C SER A 32 7.17 1.94 -3.22
N PRO A 33 7.96 1.42 -2.27
CA PRO A 33 7.47 1.05 -0.94
C PRO A 33 6.68 2.16 -0.24
N MET A 34 7.10 3.42 -0.40
CA MET A 34 6.42 4.57 0.18
C MET A 34 5.07 4.86 -0.50
N GLN A 35 5.00 4.76 -1.83
CA GLN A 35 3.73 4.93 -2.55
C GLN A 35 2.72 3.83 -2.19
N VAL A 36 3.16 2.58 -2.09
CA VAL A 36 2.29 1.48 -1.64
C VAL A 36 1.87 1.70 -0.19
N THR A 37 2.76 2.17 0.68
CA THR A 37 2.42 2.50 2.06
C THR A 37 1.32 3.56 2.12
N LEU A 38 1.44 4.64 1.34
CA LEU A 38 0.41 5.68 1.24
C LEU A 38 -0.93 5.12 0.75
N GLN A 39 -0.91 4.28 -0.29
CA GLN A 39 -2.10 3.59 -0.79
C GLN A 39 -2.72 2.67 0.27
N MET A 40 -1.93 1.97 1.09
CA MET A 40 -2.43 1.11 2.15
C MET A 40 -3.11 1.89 3.27
N VAL A 41 -2.64 3.10 3.60
CA VAL A 41 -3.36 4.01 4.51
C VAL A 41 -4.75 4.30 3.94
N GLY A 42 -4.84 4.71 2.67
CA GLY A 42 -6.12 4.97 2.02
C GLY A 42 -7.02 3.73 1.89
N ALA A 43 -6.44 2.57 1.58
CA ALA A 43 -7.17 1.32 1.47
C ALA A 43 -7.80 0.93 2.80
N CYS A 44 -7.03 0.98 3.90
CA CYS A 44 -7.55 0.74 5.24
C CYS A 44 -8.69 1.69 5.59
N SER A 45 -8.51 3.00 5.36
CA SER A 45 -9.57 3.99 5.61
C SER A 45 -10.81 3.77 4.73
N LEU A 46 -10.63 3.41 3.47
CA LEU A 46 -11.75 3.18 2.54
C LEU A 46 -12.54 1.91 2.90
N VAL A 47 -11.88 0.86 3.39
CA VAL A 47 -12.53 -0.35 3.91
C VAL A 47 -13.48 0.01 5.07
N ASP A 48 -13.03 0.85 6.00
CA ASP A 48 -13.87 1.31 7.12
C ASP A 48 -15.10 2.09 6.64
N VAL A 49 -14.93 2.95 5.64
CA VAL A 49 -16.07 3.67 5.02
C VAL A 49 -17.04 2.70 4.35
N VAL A 50 -16.54 1.76 3.55
CA VAL A 50 -17.36 0.77 2.84
C VAL A 50 -18.17 -0.10 3.82
N ILE A 51 -17.51 -0.63 4.85
CA ILE A 51 -18.18 -1.43 5.90
C ILE A 51 -19.16 -0.56 6.70
N GLY A 52 -18.73 0.65 7.07
CA GLY A 52 -19.52 1.60 7.86
C GLY A 52 -20.80 2.09 7.15
N LEU A 53 -20.84 2.04 5.82
CA LEU A 53 -22.04 2.32 5.03
C LEU A 53 -23.12 1.24 5.16
N LYS A 54 -22.88 0.12 5.85
CA LYS A 54 -23.88 -0.90 6.22
C LYS A 54 -24.78 -1.29 5.04
N GLU A 55 -24.17 -1.73 3.94
CA GLU A 55 -24.84 -2.22 2.72
C GLU A 55 -25.67 -1.17 1.95
N ARG A 56 -25.53 0.13 2.27
CA ARG A 56 -26.13 1.19 1.44
C ARG A 56 -25.61 1.08 0.01
N PRO A 57 -26.48 1.22 -1.01
CA PRO A 57 -26.06 1.11 -2.40
C PRO A 57 -25.21 2.31 -2.80
N PHE A 58 -24.06 2.05 -3.40
CA PHE A 58 -23.22 3.03 -4.09
C PHE A 58 -22.59 2.38 -5.32
N SER A 59 -22.31 3.17 -6.35
CA SER A 59 -21.74 2.66 -7.61
C SER A 59 -20.23 2.84 -7.71
N LYS A 60 -19.67 3.83 -7.00
CA LYS A 60 -18.24 4.16 -6.97
C LYS A 60 -17.88 4.78 -5.63
N VAL A 61 -16.68 4.47 -5.16
CA VAL A 61 -16.07 5.09 -3.99
C VAL A 61 -14.54 5.05 -4.17
N TRP A 62 -13.86 6.13 -3.83
CA TRP A 62 -12.41 6.22 -3.90
C TRP A 62 -11.90 7.24 -2.87
N VAL A 63 -10.61 7.20 -2.61
CA VAL A 63 -9.90 8.20 -1.81
C VAL A 63 -8.70 8.70 -2.61
N GLU A 64 -8.48 10.01 -2.58
CA GLU A 64 -7.29 10.65 -3.14
C GLU A 64 -6.40 11.05 -1.97
N LEU A 65 -5.11 10.77 -2.06
CA LEU A 65 -4.14 11.01 -1.01
C LEU A 65 -2.97 11.78 -1.59
N ASP A 66 -2.51 12.75 -0.81
CA ASP A 66 -1.26 13.45 -1.04
C ASP A 66 -0.40 13.34 0.23
N SER A 67 0.92 13.40 0.07
CA SER A 67 1.85 13.33 1.18
C SER A 67 3.12 14.12 0.88
N ILE A 68 3.61 14.84 1.88
CA ILE A 68 4.91 15.48 1.84
C ILE A 68 5.86 14.62 2.67
N ARG A 69 6.97 14.21 2.05
CA ARG A 69 8.07 13.52 2.73
C ARG A 69 9.21 14.51 2.91
N GLU A 70 9.70 14.62 4.14
CA GLU A 70 10.93 15.38 4.42
C GLU A 70 12.09 14.84 3.58
N GLU A 71 12.84 15.76 2.97
CA GLU A 71 14.00 15.40 2.14
C GLU A 71 15.13 14.82 2.98
N GLN A 72 15.23 15.25 4.23
CA GLN A 72 16.29 14.83 5.14
C GLN A 72 15.85 13.60 5.93
N SER A 73 16.74 12.59 5.97
CA SER A 73 16.57 11.45 6.86
C SER A 73 16.57 11.91 8.33
N PRO A 74 15.75 11.29 9.20
CA PRO A 74 15.84 11.51 10.64
C PRO A 74 17.26 11.24 11.15
N ARG A 75 17.74 12.07 12.09
CA ARG A 75 19.04 11.90 12.76
C ARG A 75 19.00 10.79 13.80
#